data_AF-A0A448MSC7-F1
#
_entry.id   AF-A0A448MSC7-F1
#
_cell.length_a   1.000
_cell.length_b   1.000
_cell.length_c   1.000
_cell.angle_alpha   90.00
_cell.angle_beta   90.00
_cell.angle_gamma   90.00
#
_symmetry.space_group_name_H-M   'P 1'
#
loop_
_entity.id
_entity.type
_entity.pdbx_description
1 polymer ?
#
loop_
_entity_poly.entity_id
_entity_poly.type
_entity_poly.pdbx_seq_one_letter_code
_entity_poly.pdbx_strand_id
1 'polypeptide(L)'
;MFKFIFKRILMVIPTFIAITFVTFALVHFIPGDPVEIMMGERGLTPEVHQQMMHQLGLDLPLYQQYLDYIGNVIQGDFGASFRTQQPVLTEFFTLFPATAELAFLHCFGRYSVA
;
A
#
# COMPACT_ATOMS: atom_id res chain seq x y z
N MET A 1 -4.91 29.90 15.60
CA MET A 1 -4.03 28.77 15.23
C MET A 1 -4.78 27.43 15.19
N PHE A 2 -5.50 27.02 16.23
CA PHE A 2 -6.28 25.76 16.24
C PHE A 2 -7.28 25.60 15.06
N LYS A 3 -8.05 26.65 14.74
CA LYS A 3 -9.01 26.63 13.61
C LYS A 3 -8.33 26.45 12.24
N PHE A 4 -7.10 26.95 12.11
CA PHE A 4 -6.28 26.80 10.91
C PHE A 4 -5.72 25.38 10.78
N ILE A 5 -5.19 24.82 11.88
CA ILE A 5 -4.71 23.43 11.94
C ILE A 5 -5.86 22.46 11.64
N PHE A 6 -7.03 22.65 12.26
CA PHE A 6 -8.20 21.81 12.03
C PHE A 6 -8.67 21.85 10.57
N LYS A 7 -8.75 23.05 9.96
CA LYS A 7 -9.09 23.19 8.54
C LYS A 7 -8.09 22.49 7.63
N ARG A 8 -6.81 22.53 7.99
CA ARG A 8 -5.73 21.88 7.21
C ARG A 8 -5.83 20.35 7.31
N ILE A 9 -6.03 19.80 8.50
CA ILE A 9 -6.26 18.36 8.71
C ILE A 9 -7.51 17.91 7.93
N LEU A 10 -8.59 18.69 8.00
CA LEU A 10 -9.84 18.37 7.29
C LEU A 10 -9.66 18.38 5.76
N MET A 11 -8.76 19.20 5.20
CA MET A 11 -8.41 19.18 3.77
C MET A 11 -7.49 18.02 3.38
N VAL A 12 -6.67 17.53 4.33
CA VAL A 12 -5.76 16.42 4.10
C VAL A 12 -6.53 15.09 3.99
N ILE A 13 -7.54 14.87 4.83
CA ILE A 13 -8.37 13.65 4.81
C ILE A 13 -8.93 13.30 3.41
N PRO A 14 -9.66 14.19 2.71
CA PRO A 14 -10.17 13.87 1.37
C PRO A 14 -9.06 13.67 0.34
N THR A 15 -7.91 14.32 0.52
CA THR A 15 -6.74 14.11 -0.35
C THR A 15 -6.18 12.70 -0.19
N PHE A 16 -6.04 12.21 1.04
CA PHE A 16 -5.64 10.84 1.31
C PHE A 16 -6.63 9.83 0.74
N ILE A 17 -7.93 10.03 0.98
CA ILE A 17 -8.98 9.17 0.43
C ILE A 17 -8.93 9.12 -1.10
N ALA A 18 -8.72 10.27 -1.76
CA ALA A 18 -8.60 10.31 -3.21
C ALA A 18 -7.38 9.54 -3.71
N ILE A 19 -6.21 9.71 -3.06
CA ILE A 19 -4.98 9.00 -3.44
C ILE A 19 -5.13 7.48 -3.21
N THR A 20 -5.66 7.06 -2.07
CA THR A 20 -5.88 5.63 -1.78
C THR A 20 -6.88 5.03 -2.74
N PHE A 21 -7.96 5.73 -3.05
CA PHE A 21 -8.95 5.27 -4.03
C PHE A 21 -8.36 5.13 -5.43
N VAL A 22 -7.62 6.14 -5.91
CA VAL A 22 -6.96 6.09 -7.22
C VAL A 22 -5.94 4.95 -7.27
N THR A 23 -5.13 4.79 -6.23
CA THR A 23 -4.13 3.70 -6.16
C THR A 23 -4.80 2.34 -6.14
N PHE A 24 -5.84 2.17 -5.32
CA PHE A 24 -6.62 0.94 -5.24
C PHE A 24 -7.25 0.59 -6.59
N ALA A 25 -7.86 1.56 -7.25
CA ALA A 25 -8.44 1.37 -8.58
C ALA A 25 -7.35 0.97 -9.59
N LEU A 26 -6.21 1.67 -9.61
CA LEU A 26 -5.10 1.36 -10.52
C LEU A 26 -4.61 -0.08 -10.35
N VAL A 27 -4.46 -0.55 -9.12
CA VAL A 27 -4.04 -1.94 -8.85
C VAL A 27 -5.08 -2.94 -9.38
N HIS A 28 -6.38 -2.68 -9.19
CA HIS A 28 -7.44 -3.55 -9.68
C HIS A 28 -7.67 -3.46 -11.20
N PHE A 29 -7.23 -2.37 -11.84
CA PHE A 29 -7.24 -2.24 -13.29
C PHE A 29 -6.11 -3.02 -13.97
N ILE A 30 -5.05 -3.38 -13.24
CA ILE A 30 -3.97 -4.21 -13.79
C ILE A 30 -4.55 -5.63 -14.00
N PRO A 31 -4.58 -6.15 -15.23
CA PRO A 31 -5.02 -7.51 -15.47
C PRO A 31 -4.00 -8.48 -14.89
N GLY A 32 -4.44 -9.33 -13.97
CA GLY A 32 -3.62 -10.34 -13.32
C GLY A 32 -4.30 -10.83 -12.06
N ASP A 33 -4.16 -12.12 -11.75
CA ASP A 33 -4.70 -12.67 -10.52
C ASP A 33 -3.70 -12.46 -9.38
N PRO A 34 -4.04 -11.67 -8.34
CA PRO A 34 -3.15 -11.43 -7.21
C PRO A 34 -2.74 -12.72 -6.48
N VAL A 35 -3.59 -13.75 -6.48
CA VAL A 35 -3.28 -15.06 -5.88
C VAL A 35 -2.25 -15.80 -6.73
N GLU A 36 -2.38 -15.75 -8.06
CA GLU A 36 -1.37 -16.31 -8.96
C GLU A 36 -0.02 -15.58 -8.83
N ILE A 37 -0.04 -14.25 -8.69
CA ILE A 37 1.18 -13.46 -8.50
C ILE A 37 1.86 -13.80 -7.16
N MET A 38 1.09 -14.01 -6.10
CA MET A 38 1.62 -14.42 -4.79
C MET A 38 2.22 -15.83 -4.77
N MET A 39 1.57 -16.77 -5.47
CA MET A 39 1.97 -18.18 -5.48
C MET A 39 3.09 -18.46 -6.49
N GLY A 40 3.19 -17.64 -7.55
CA GLY A 40 4.18 -17.81 -8.60
C GLY A 40 4.06 -19.18 -9.28
N GLU A 41 5.18 -19.85 -9.51
CA GLU A 41 5.22 -21.20 -10.11
C GLU A 41 4.81 -22.33 -9.13
N ARG A 42 4.50 -22.01 -7.87
CA ARG A 42 4.05 -23.03 -6.91
C ARG A 42 2.61 -23.40 -7.26
N GLY A 43 2.44 -24.63 -7.75
CA GLY A 43 1.21 -25.14 -8.32
C GLY A 43 -0.05 -24.70 -7.59
N LEU A 44 -0.83 -23.85 -8.25
CA LEU A 44 -2.20 -23.55 -7.86
C LEU A 44 -3.06 -24.74 -8.25
N THR A 45 -3.36 -25.62 -7.30
CA THR A 45 -4.55 -26.44 -7.44
C THR A 45 -5.78 -25.53 -7.30
N PRO A 46 -6.87 -25.76 -8.06
CA PRO A 46 -8.05 -24.91 -8.02
C PRO A 46 -8.64 -24.76 -6.61
N GLU A 47 -8.51 -25.79 -5.77
CA GLU A 47 -8.99 -25.73 -4.39
C GLU A 47 -8.19 -24.74 -3.52
N VAL A 48 -6.87 -24.71 -3.67
CA VAL A 48 -6.00 -23.80 -2.91
C VAL A 48 -6.19 -22.36 -3.37
N HIS A 49 -6.40 -22.15 -4.68
CA HIS A 49 -6.70 -20.83 -5.23
C HIS A 49 -7.97 -20.23 -4.62
N GLN A 50 -9.08 -20.99 -4.60
CA GLN A 50 -10.34 -20.53 -4.00
C GLN A 50 -10.23 -20.26 -2.50
N GLN A 51 -9.48 -21.10 -1.78
CA GLN A 51 -9.22 -20.87 -0.36
C GLN A 51 -8.46 -19.57 -0.13
N MET A 52 -7.45 -19.27 -0.95
CA MET A 52 -6.66 -18.05 -0.85
C MET A 52 -7.45 -16.81 -1.26
N MET A 53 -8.27 -16.89 -2.32
CA MET A 53 -9.19 -15.81 -2.71
C MET A 53 -10.09 -15.41 -1.52
N HIS A 54 -10.66 -16.40 -0.84
CA HIS A 54 -11.54 -16.17 0.30
C HIS A 54 -10.80 -15.65 1.54
N GLN A 55 -9.61 -16.18 1.84
CA GLN A 55 -8.80 -15.69 2.96
C GLN A 55 -8.33 -14.25 2.77
N LEU A 56 -8.05 -13.85 1.54
CA LEU A 56 -7.64 -12.48 1.19
C LEU A 56 -8.84 -11.54 0.96
N GLY A 57 -10.07 -12.05 1.02
CA GLY A 57 -11.30 -11.28 0.77
C GLY A 57 -11.43 -10.79 -0.67
N LEU A 58 -10.71 -11.41 -1.61
CA LEU A 58 -10.70 -11.03 -3.02
C LEU A 58 -11.96 -11.49 -3.76
N ASP A 59 -12.75 -12.37 -3.14
CA ASP A 59 -14.09 -12.79 -3.57
C ASP A 59 -15.19 -11.77 -3.20
N LEU A 60 -14.89 -10.80 -2.34
CA LEU A 60 -15.85 -9.78 -1.90
C LEU A 60 -16.06 -8.70 -2.98
N PRO A 61 -17.20 -7.98 -2.97
CA PRO A 61 -17.38 -6.81 -3.81
C PRO A 61 -16.31 -5.74 -3.58
N LEU A 62 -15.88 -5.04 -4.64
CA LEU A 62 -14.80 -4.03 -4.59
C LEU A 62 -14.99 -2.95 -3.51
N TYR A 63 -16.23 -2.56 -3.21
CA TYR A 63 -16.49 -1.59 -2.16
C TYR A 63 -16.17 -2.14 -0.75
N GLN A 64 -16.42 -3.43 -0.51
CA GLN A 64 -16.07 -4.08 0.77
C GLN A 64 -14.55 -4.20 0.88
N GLN A 65 -13.90 -4.66 -0.18
CA GLN A 65 -12.42 -4.74 -0.23
C GLN A 65 -11.77 -3.39 0.07
N TYR A 66 -12.31 -2.29 -0.48
CA TYR A 66 -11.81 -0.95 -0.20
C TYR A 66 -12.07 -0.51 1.26
N LEU A 67 -13.25 -0.80 1.80
CA LEU A 67 -13.58 -0.46 3.20
C LEU A 67 -12.69 -1.23 4.19
N ASP A 68 -12.47 -2.52 3.95
CA ASP A 68 -11.60 -3.35 4.77
C ASP A 68 -10.15 -2.88 4.67
N TYR A 69 -9.68 -2.55 3.46
CA TYR A 69 -8.36 -1.95 3.24
C TYR A 69 -8.17 -0.66 4.04
N ILE A 70 -9.11 0.30 3.95
CA ILE A 70 -9.03 1.56 4.69
C ILE A 70 -9.11 1.31 6.21
N GLY A 71 -9.97 0.37 6.64
CA GLY A 71 -10.09 -0.02 8.05
C GLY A 71 -8.79 -0.56 8.64
N ASN A 72 -8.08 -1.41 7.89
CA ASN A 72 -6.78 -1.95 8.28
C ASN A 72 -5.70 -0.86 8.29
N VAL A 73 -5.64 -0.02 7.26
CA VAL A 73 -4.67 1.08 7.17
C VAL A 73 -4.81 2.06 8.34
N ILE A 74 -6.04 2.40 8.75
CA ILE A 74 -6.28 3.28 9.90
C ILE A 74 -5.81 2.63 11.22
N GLN A 75 -5.88 1.31 11.32
CA GLN A 75 -5.35 0.55 12.46
C GLN A 75 -3.82 0.40 12.43
N GLY A 76 -3.17 0.85 11.35
CA GLY A 76 -1.74 0.71 11.14
C GLY A 76 -1.34 -0.63 10.52
N ASP A 77 -2.31 -1.43 10.06
CA ASP A 77 -2.05 -2.66 9.31
C ASP A 77 -2.09 -2.37 7.79
N PHE A 78 -0.92 -2.44 7.17
CA PHE A 78 -0.76 -2.24 5.72
C PHE A 78 -0.74 -3.56 4.96
N GLY A 79 -0.94 -4.68 5.65
CA GLY A 79 -0.87 -6.02 5.09
C GLY A 79 0.56 -6.49 4.79
N ALA A 80 0.64 -7.62 4.10
CA ALA A 80 1.87 -8.22 3.63
C ALA A 80 2.09 -7.94 2.14
N SER A 81 3.35 -7.84 1.74
CA SER A 81 3.75 -7.73 0.34
C SER A 81 3.38 -8.99 -0.44
N PHE A 82 2.70 -8.84 -1.57
CA PHE A 82 2.37 -9.94 -2.48
C PHE A 82 3.62 -10.69 -2.99
N ARG A 83 4.79 -10.07 -2.96
CA ARG A 83 6.04 -10.64 -3.48
C ARG A 83 6.93 -11.26 -2.41
N THR A 84 7.13 -10.56 -1.30
CA THR A 84 8.08 -10.98 -0.23
C THR A 84 7.36 -11.67 0.92
N GLN A 85 6.02 -11.58 0.97
CA GLN A 85 5.17 -12.08 2.08
C GLN A 85 5.55 -11.50 3.45
N GLN A 86 6.30 -10.39 3.48
CA GLN A 86 6.67 -9.66 4.68
C GLN A 86 5.68 -8.52 4.94
N PRO A 87 5.50 -8.09 6.21
CA PRO A 87 4.73 -6.89 6.52
C PRO A 87 5.29 -5.67 5.78
N VAL A 88 4.42 -4.94 5.10
CA VAL A 88 4.82 -3.79 4.25
C VAL A 88 5.57 -2.74 5.06
N LEU A 89 5.19 -2.50 6.31
CA LEU A 89 5.88 -1.55 7.19
C LEU A 89 7.33 -1.95 7.47
N THR A 90 7.61 -3.23 7.69
CA THR A 90 8.97 -3.72 7.95
C THR A 90 9.85 -3.54 6.71
N GLU A 91 9.31 -3.87 5.53
CA GLU A 91 10.01 -3.69 4.26
C GLU A 91 10.27 -2.20 3.99
N PHE A 92 9.27 -1.34 4.23
CA PHE A 92 9.40 0.11 4.10
C PHE A 92 10.51 0.67 4.98
N PHE A 93 10.54 0.35 6.28
CA PHE A 93 11.58 0.86 7.18
C PHE A 93 12.98 0.31 6.89
N THR A 94 13.06 -0.83 6.21
CA THR A 94 14.34 -1.39 5.77
C THR A 94 14.91 -0.60 4.59
N LEU A 95 14.05 -0.13 3.67
CA LEU A 95 14.46 0.59 2.45
C LEU A 95 14.49 2.12 2.61
N PHE A 96 13.70 2.64 3.55
CA PHE A 96 13.55 4.08 3.80
C PHE A 96 14.89 4.81 4.08
N PRO A 97 15.82 4.28 4.91
CA PRO A 97 17.08 4.96 5.21
C PRO A 97 17.92 5.24 3.97
N ALA A 98 18.01 4.29 3.04
CA ALA A 98 18.76 4.48 1.80
C ALA A 98 18.16 5.60 0.92
N THR A 99 16.83 5.66 0.84
CA THR A 99 16.14 6.73 0.10
C THR A 99 16.34 8.09 0.78
N ALA A 100 16.30 8.12 2.11
CA ALA A 100 16.55 9.32 2.89
C ALA A 100 17.99 9.83 2.73
N GLU A 101 18.98 8.92 2.73
CA GLU A 101 20.38 9.26 2.47
C GLU A 101 20.57 9.88 1.08
N LEU A 102 19.99 9.28 0.05
CA LEU A 102 20.06 9.81 -1.32
C LEU A 102 19.39 11.18 -1.44
N ALA A 103 18.19 11.34 -0.85
CA ALA A 103 17.48 12.63 -0.85
C ALA A 103 18.27 13.71 -0.08
N PHE A 104 18.86 13.34 1.05
CA PHE A 104 19.70 14.23 1.86
C PHE A 104 20.96 14.66 1.10
N LEU A 105 21.70 13.71 0.53
CA LEU A 105 22.89 13.99 -0.30
C LEU A 105 22.54 14.83 -1.53
N HIS A 106 21.40 14.61 -2.17
CA HIS A 106 20.99 15.43 -3.30
C HIS A 106 20.67 16.87 -2.87
N CYS A 107 19.96 17.03 -1.75
CA CYS A 107 19.54 18.34 -1.25
C CYS A 107 20.71 19.15 -0.67
N PHE A 108 21.68 18.50 -0.01
CA PHE A 108 22.82 19.16 0.65
C PHE A 108 24.13 19.10 -0.14
N GLY A 109 24.37 18.03 -0.90
CA GLY A 109 25.57 17.88 -1.72
C GLY A 109 25.68 18.93 -2.83
N ARG A 110 24.56 19.53 -3.24
CA ARG A 110 24.56 20.64 -4.21
C ARG A 110 25.07 21.98 -3.64
N TYR A 111 25.20 22.09 -2.31
CA TYR A 111 25.74 23.29 -1.64
C TYR A 111 27.25 23.21 -1.35
N SER A 112 27.90 22.06 -1.56
CA SER A 112 29.33 21.87 -1.27
C SER A 112 30.24 22.04 -2.50
N VAL A 113 29.67 22.28 -3.68
CA VAL A 113 30.42 22.40 -4.96
C VAL A 113 30.29 23.79 -5.59
N ALA A 114 29.89 24.79 -4.80
CA ALA A 114 29.81 26.20 -5.21
C ALA A 114 30.78 27.05 -4.38
#